data_AF-A0A7J3DN00-F1
#
_entry.id   AF-A0A7J3DN00-F1
#
_cell.length_a   1.000
_cell.length_b   1.000
_cell.length_c   1.000
_cell.angle_alpha   90.00
_cell.angle_beta   90.00
_cell.angle_gamma   90.00
#
_symmetry.space_group_name_H-M   'P 1'
#
loop_
_entity.id
_entity.type
_entity.pdbx_description
1 polymer ?
#
loop_
_entity_poly.entity_id
_entity_poly.type
_entity_poly.pdbx_seq_one_letter_code
_entity_poly.pdbx_strand_id
1 'polypeptide(L)'
;MKQRGIEMAIQVFIVLFVLLAVAMLVLQMVSQQFVQQQKQVEEQRRKQARDEKLQAMRNECNQLCAQANNEIGQANFCLKRFSGNDAVDLTLDGTTTNLDKELLGGAIGVCEDSIYCSQLVECFGTSPGMESMQKCVTRLCNLWAKQGLNAEERSAHLFDYMKPGTCYDDPKNRPSHWYTMLFDKDKSGSVEPDEVGCQ
;
A
#
# COMPACT_ATOMS: atom_id res chain seq x y z
N MET A 1 -13.22 -31.74 -72.96
CA MET A 1 -12.14 -30.97 -72.27
C MET A 1 -12.68 -29.99 -71.20
N LYS A 2 -13.82 -30.25 -70.54
CA LYS A 2 -14.40 -29.34 -69.53
C LYS A 2 -14.08 -29.70 -68.06
N GLN A 3 -13.57 -30.91 -67.76
CA GLN A 3 -13.32 -31.35 -66.39
C GLN A 3 -11.99 -30.86 -65.78
N ARG A 4 -10.93 -30.68 -66.58
CA ARG A 4 -9.61 -30.22 -66.08
C ARG A 4 -9.61 -28.79 -65.52
N GLY A 5 -10.49 -27.91 -66.01
CA GLY A 5 -10.60 -26.53 -65.51
C GLY A 5 -11.27 -26.45 -64.14
N ILE A 6 -12.20 -27.37 -63.85
CA ILE A 6 -12.92 -27.44 -62.57
C ILE A 6 -12.00 -28.01 -61.49
N GLU A 7 -11.20 -29.05 -61.79
CA GLU A 7 -10.20 -29.58 -60.86
C GLU A 7 -9.13 -28.55 -60.48
N MET A 8 -8.59 -27.79 -61.45
CA MET A 8 -7.65 -26.70 -61.14
C MET A 8 -8.28 -25.60 -60.30
N ALA A 9 -9.53 -25.23 -60.57
CA ALA A 9 -10.22 -24.21 -59.77
C ALA A 9 -10.44 -24.68 -58.32
N ILE A 10 -10.86 -25.93 -58.12
CA ILE A 10 -11.04 -26.52 -56.79
C ILE A 10 -9.71 -26.56 -56.02
N GLN A 11 -8.61 -26.93 -56.69
CA GLN A 11 -7.30 -27.00 -56.06
C GLN A 11 -6.81 -25.62 -55.60
N VAL A 12 -7.02 -24.57 -56.40
CA VAL A 12 -6.71 -23.18 -56.02
C VAL A 12 -7.55 -22.74 -54.83
N PHE A 13 -8.85 -23.07 -54.78
CA PHE A 13 -9.71 -22.76 -53.64
C PHE A 13 -9.26 -23.44 -52.35
N ILE A 14 -8.83 -24.71 -52.41
CA ILE A 14 -8.30 -25.44 -51.25
C ILE A 14 -7.02 -24.75 -50.72
N VAL A 15 -6.09 -24.39 -51.61
CA VAL A 15 -4.85 -23.70 -51.20
C VAL A 15 -5.15 -22.33 -50.57
N LEU A 16 -6.11 -21.58 -51.12
CA LEU A 16 -6.57 -20.30 -50.56
C LEU A 16 -7.19 -20.46 -49.17
N PHE A 17 -7.99 -21.52 -48.97
CA PHE A 17 -8.61 -21.81 -47.67
C PHE A 17 -7.56 -22.19 -46.62
N VAL A 18 -6.57 -22.99 -47.00
CA VAL A 18 -5.44 -23.36 -46.12
C VAL A 18 -4.63 -22.11 -45.75
N LEU A 19 -4.35 -21.23 -46.72
CA LEU A 19 -3.65 -19.97 -46.45
C LEU A 19 -4.44 -19.07 -45.48
N LEU A 20 -5.76 -18.96 -45.64
CA LEU A 20 -6.62 -18.21 -44.71
C LEU A 20 -6.62 -18.81 -43.31
N ALA A 21 -6.70 -20.14 -43.18
CA ALA A 21 -6.67 -20.83 -41.89
C ALA A 21 -5.32 -20.62 -41.17
N VAL A 22 -4.20 -20.72 -41.90
CA VAL A 22 -2.86 -20.43 -41.36
C VAL A 22 -2.74 -18.97 -40.95
N ALA A 23 -3.25 -18.03 -41.76
CA ALA A 23 -3.23 -16.61 -41.43
C ALA A 23 -4.03 -16.30 -40.15
N MET A 24 -5.20 -16.90 -39.97
CA MET A 24 -5.98 -16.74 -38.72
C MET A 24 -5.24 -17.30 -37.50
N LEU A 25 -4.59 -18.46 -37.61
CA LEU A 25 -3.81 -19.05 -36.52
C LEU A 25 -2.63 -18.15 -36.12
N VAL A 26 -1.90 -17.60 -37.09
CA VAL A 26 -0.80 -16.67 -36.84
C VAL A 26 -1.31 -15.39 -36.17
N LEU A 27 -2.42 -14.83 -36.65
CA LEU A 27 -3.04 -13.65 -36.04
C LEU A 27 -3.50 -13.90 -34.59
N GLN A 28 -4.06 -15.07 -34.30
CA GLN A 28 -4.45 -15.45 -32.94
C GLN A 28 -3.24 -15.54 -31.99
N MET A 29 -2.15 -16.16 -32.43
CA MET A 29 -0.91 -16.24 -31.63
C MET A 29 -0.31 -14.85 -31.38
N VAL A 30 -0.26 -13.99 -32.40
CA VAL A 30 0.22 -12.61 -32.28
C VAL A 30 -0.66 -11.81 -31.33
N SER A 31 -1.98 -11.93 -31.42
CA SER A 31 -2.92 -11.26 -30.52
C SER A 31 -2.72 -11.67 -29.06
N GLN A 32 -2.52 -12.97 -28.79
CA GLN A 32 -2.25 -13.46 -27.44
C GLN A 32 -0.92 -12.92 -26.88
N GLN A 33 0.14 -12.86 -27.71
CA GLN A 33 1.42 -12.27 -27.31
C GLN A 33 1.30 -10.78 -26.99
N PHE A 34 0.53 -10.01 -27.78
CA PHE A 34 0.30 -8.59 -27.51
C PHE A 34 -0.44 -8.36 -26.18
N VAL A 35 -1.48 -9.15 -25.88
CA VAL A 35 -2.23 -9.03 -24.61
C VAL A 35 -1.32 -9.35 -23.41
N GLN A 36 -0.49 -10.38 -23.50
CA GLN A 36 0.45 -10.72 -22.43
C GLN A 36 1.50 -9.63 -22.22
N GLN A 37 2.08 -9.08 -23.28
CA GLN A 37 3.03 -7.97 -23.18
C GLN A 37 2.38 -6.72 -22.60
N GLN A 38 1.14 -6.39 -22.98
CA GLN A 38 0.42 -5.25 -22.40
C GLN A 38 0.23 -5.40 -20.90
N LYS A 39 -0.17 -6.59 -20.42
CA LYS A 39 -0.31 -6.86 -18.98
C LYS A 39 1.01 -6.68 -18.23
N GLN A 40 2.10 -7.23 -18.76
CA GLN A 40 3.43 -7.09 -18.14
C GLN A 40 3.89 -5.63 -18.07
N VAL A 41 3.64 -4.85 -19.14
CA VAL A 41 3.97 -3.42 -19.17
C VAL A 41 3.11 -2.64 -18.17
N GLU A 42 1.83 -2.97 -18.04
CA GLU A 42 0.94 -2.33 -17.06
C GLU A 42 1.37 -2.64 -15.62
N GLU A 43 1.66 -3.90 -15.30
CA GLU A 43 2.17 -4.32 -13.99
C GLU A 43 3.49 -3.60 -13.64
N GLN A 44 4.41 -3.52 -14.60
CA GLN A 44 5.67 -2.78 -14.42
C GLN A 44 5.43 -1.29 -14.16
N ARG A 45 4.51 -0.67 -14.89
CA ARG A 45 4.14 0.74 -14.67
C ARG A 45 3.54 0.97 -13.28
N ARG A 46 2.63 0.10 -12.83
CA ARG A 46 2.04 0.18 -11.48
C ARG A 46 3.09 0.03 -10.40
N LYS A 47 3.98 -0.95 -10.55
CA LYS A 47 5.10 -1.17 -9.64
C LYS A 47 6.02 0.05 -9.56
N GLN A 48 6.39 0.62 -10.72
CA GLN A 48 7.23 1.81 -10.76
C GLN A 48 6.54 3.01 -10.10
N ALA A 49 5.26 3.25 -10.39
CA ALA A 49 4.49 4.33 -9.77
C ALA A 49 4.39 4.19 -8.25
N ARG A 50 4.18 2.96 -7.74
CA ARG A 50 4.22 2.64 -6.31
C ARG A 50 5.60 2.95 -5.72
N ASP A 51 6.67 2.49 -6.34
CA ASP A 51 8.04 2.67 -5.84
C ASP A 51 8.43 4.16 -5.83
N GLU A 52 8.05 4.92 -6.86
CA GLU A 52 8.20 6.38 -6.93
C GLU A 52 7.43 7.09 -5.81
N LYS A 53 6.18 6.69 -5.56
CA LYS A 53 5.34 7.25 -4.50
C LYS A 53 5.91 6.95 -3.11
N LEU A 54 6.31 5.71 -2.86
CA LEU A 54 6.99 5.30 -1.63
C LEU A 54 8.29 6.08 -1.41
N GLN A 55 9.08 6.30 -2.45
CA GLN A 55 10.29 7.09 -2.35
C GLN A 55 9.98 8.56 -2.03
N ALA A 56 8.95 9.14 -2.64
CA ALA A 56 8.50 10.49 -2.33
C ALA A 56 8.04 10.63 -0.87
N MET A 57 7.25 9.67 -0.37
CA MET A 57 6.82 9.60 1.03
C MET A 57 8.04 9.52 1.96
N ARG A 58 9.00 8.63 1.68
CA ARG A 58 10.24 8.50 2.44
C ARG A 58 11.04 9.79 2.45
N ASN A 59 11.15 10.48 1.31
CA ASN A 59 11.86 11.75 1.21
C ASN A 59 11.20 12.83 2.09
N GLU A 60 9.87 12.95 2.06
CA GLU A 60 9.15 13.87 2.94
C GLU A 60 9.36 13.53 4.42
N CYS A 61 9.28 12.25 4.78
CA CYS A 61 9.56 11.82 6.16
C CYS A 61 10.99 12.10 6.59
N ASN A 62 11.98 11.90 5.71
CA ASN A 62 13.37 12.26 5.97
C ASN A 62 13.54 13.76 6.19
N GLN A 63 12.84 14.60 5.41
CA GLN A 63 12.86 16.05 5.60
C GLN A 63 12.26 16.46 6.94
N LEU A 64 11.11 15.90 7.32
CA LEU A 64 10.49 16.12 8.62
C LEU A 64 11.40 15.63 9.76
N CYS A 65 12.02 14.47 9.61
CA CYS A 65 12.95 13.94 10.59
C CYS A 65 14.18 14.85 10.77
N ALA A 66 14.74 15.38 9.68
CA ALA A 66 15.85 16.32 9.75
C ALA A 66 15.47 17.64 10.47
N GLN A 67 14.19 18.02 10.41
CA GLN A 67 13.66 19.20 11.10
C GLN A 67 13.22 18.92 12.55
N ALA A 68 13.24 17.66 12.99
CA ALA A 68 12.74 17.23 14.29
C ALA A 68 13.76 17.44 15.44
N ASN A 69 14.38 18.61 15.47
CA ASN A 69 15.38 19.02 16.46
C ASN A 69 14.79 19.54 17.79
N ASN A 70 13.48 19.72 17.86
CA ASN A 70 12.73 20.15 19.03
C ASN A 70 11.42 19.37 19.15
N GLU A 71 10.70 19.52 20.28
CA GLU A 71 9.47 18.74 20.56
C GLU A 71 8.35 18.94 19.52
N ILE A 72 8.24 20.14 18.95
CA ILE A 72 7.23 20.45 17.92
C ILE A 72 7.60 19.76 16.60
N GLY A 73 8.86 19.84 16.17
CA GLY A 73 9.33 19.15 14.97
C GLY A 73 9.20 17.63 15.09
N GLN A 74 9.44 17.09 16.30
CA GLN A 74 9.22 15.68 16.61
C GLN A 74 7.75 15.29 16.49
N ALA A 75 6.84 16.10 17.03
CA ALA A 75 5.42 15.88 16.89
C ALA A 75 4.97 15.94 15.42
N ASN A 76 5.47 16.91 14.64
CA ASN A 76 5.15 17.01 13.21
C ASN A 76 5.56 15.75 12.43
N PHE A 77 6.74 15.19 12.70
CA PHE A 77 7.15 13.91 12.13
C PHE A 77 6.18 12.78 12.52
N CYS A 78 5.85 12.68 13.81
CA CYS A 78 4.99 11.62 14.33
C CYS A 78 3.54 11.71 13.84
N LEU A 79 3.02 12.91 13.62
CA LEU A 79 1.66 13.16 13.12
C LEU A 79 1.56 13.03 11.60
N LYS A 80 2.68 13.03 10.88
CA LYS A 80 2.64 12.94 9.41
C LYS A 80 2.17 11.55 9.00
N ARG A 81 1.01 11.55 8.36
CA ARG A 81 0.32 10.40 7.78
C ARG A 81 0.03 10.66 6.31
N PHE A 82 0.20 9.64 5.49
CA PHE A 82 -0.20 9.62 4.10
C PHE A 82 -1.54 8.89 4.00
N SER A 83 -2.55 9.61 3.49
CA SER A 83 -3.93 9.13 3.38
C SER A 83 -4.66 9.83 2.24
N GLY A 84 -5.81 9.30 1.82
CA GLY A 84 -6.59 9.88 0.72
C GLY A 84 -5.79 9.90 -0.59
N ASN A 85 -5.57 11.08 -1.17
CA ASN A 85 -4.80 11.21 -2.42
C ASN A 85 -3.33 10.79 -2.28
N ASP A 86 -2.80 10.77 -1.05
CA ASP A 86 -1.44 10.36 -0.75
C ASP A 86 -1.32 8.86 -0.42
N ALA A 87 -2.44 8.11 -0.39
CA ALA A 87 -2.46 6.66 -0.20
C ALA A 87 -1.73 5.91 -1.32
N VAL A 88 -1.11 4.77 -1.02
CA VAL A 88 -0.30 4.02 -1.99
C VAL A 88 -0.74 2.56 -2.05
N ASP A 89 -1.02 2.08 -3.26
CA ASP A 89 -1.36 0.68 -3.53
C ASP A 89 -0.08 -0.17 -3.43
N LEU A 90 0.15 -0.77 -2.25
CA LEU A 90 1.33 -1.56 -1.95
C LEU A 90 1.24 -2.96 -2.56
N THR A 91 0.03 -3.54 -2.52
CA THR A 91 -0.34 -4.87 -2.99
C THR A 91 -0.52 -4.95 -4.51
N LEU A 92 -0.57 -3.81 -5.21
CA LEU A 92 -0.72 -3.67 -6.66
C LEU A 92 -2.05 -4.18 -7.22
N ASP A 93 -3.09 -4.22 -6.40
CA ASP A 93 -4.40 -4.75 -6.78
C ASP A 93 -5.34 -3.70 -7.39
N GLY A 94 -4.91 -2.44 -7.41
CA GLY A 94 -5.66 -1.30 -7.92
C GLY A 94 -6.48 -0.56 -6.87
N THR A 95 -6.38 -0.94 -5.59
CA THR A 95 -7.05 -0.27 -4.47
C THR A 95 -6.03 0.20 -3.42
N THR A 96 -6.49 0.91 -2.39
CA THR A 96 -5.62 1.40 -1.30
C THR A 96 -6.20 1.07 0.08
N THR A 97 -7.19 0.19 0.13
CA THR A 97 -7.92 -0.16 1.36
C THR A 97 -7.48 -1.50 1.92
N ASN A 98 -6.38 -2.07 1.40
CA ASN A 98 -5.89 -3.38 1.80
C ASN A 98 -4.86 -3.30 2.93
N LEU A 99 -4.70 -4.45 3.57
CA LEU A 99 -3.62 -4.70 4.51
C LEU A 99 -2.38 -5.20 3.76
N ASP A 100 -1.32 -4.40 3.75
CA ASP A 100 0.00 -4.86 3.33
C ASP A 100 0.80 -5.35 4.54
N LYS A 101 1.37 -6.55 4.46
CA LYS A 101 2.20 -7.12 5.53
C LYS A 101 3.70 -6.98 5.29
N GLU A 102 4.10 -6.70 4.06
CA GLU A 102 5.51 -6.71 3.67
C GLU A 102 6.23 -5.42 4.12
N LEU A 103 5.53 -4.29 4.17
CA LEU A 103 6.10 -2.97 4.48
C LEU A 103 6.85 -2.95 5.82
N LEU A 104 6.34 -3.66 6.83
CA LEU A 104 6.94 -3.75 8.17
C LEU A 104 7.61 -5.10 8.46
N GLY A 105 7.94 -5.89 7.44
CA GLY A 105 8.69 -7.14 7.61
C GLY A 105 7.84 -8.39 7.88
N GLY A 106 6.61 -8.45 7.35
CA GLY A 106 5.83 -9.68 7.12
C GLY A 106 4.87 -10.09 8.24
N ALA A 107 5.19 -9.80 9.51
CA ALA A 107 4.35 -10.19 10.65
C ALA A 107 3.28 -9.14 11.01
N ILE A 108 3.55 -7.87 10.72
CA ILE A 108 2.74 -6.73 11.11
C ILE A 108 2.30 -6.01 9.84
N GLY A 109 1.00 -5.85 9.69
CA GLY A 109 0.40 -5.21 8.53
C GLY A 109 0.04 -3.74 8.76
N VAL A 110 -0.03 -3.01 7.64
CA VAL A 110 -0.38 -1.59 7.55
C VAL A 110 -1.45 -1.40 6.50
N CYS A 111 -2.44 -0.56 6.78
CA CYS A 111 -3.38 -0.13 5.76
C CYS A 111 -2.71 0.82 4.77
N GLU A 112 -2.86 0.52 3.48
CA GLU A 112 -2.31 1.29 2.35
C GLU A 112 -2.77 2.76 2.30
N ASP A 113 -3.90 3.07 2.93
CA ASP A 113 -4.49 4.40 3.05
C ASP A 113 -4.14 5.15 4.33
N SER A 114 -3.32 4.58 5.20
CA SER A 114 -2.98 5.17 6.49
C SER A 114 -1.57 4.77 6.92
N ILE A 115 -0.57 5.33 6.22
CA ILE A 115 0.85 5.07 6.46
C ILE A 115 1.47 6.27 7.17
N TYR A 116 2.17 6.05 8.28
CA TYR A 116 2.84 7.09 9.08
C TYR A 116 4.33 7.18 8.78
N CYS A 117 4.93 8.36 8.96
CA CYS A 117 6.36 8.52 8.76
C CYS A 117 7.22 7.62 9.66
N SER A 118 6.78 7.36 10.89
CA SER A 118 7.44 6.43 11.81
C SER A 118 7.49 4.98 11.30
N GLN A 119 6.60 4.60 10.37
CA GLN A 119 6.62 3.28 9.73
C GLN A 119 7.60 3.21 8.56
N LEU A 120 7.95 4.35 7.97
CA LEU A 120 8.76 4.42 6.76
C LEU A 120 10.24 4.70 7.03
N VAL A 121 10.55 5.57 8.00
CA VAL A 121 11.90 6.12 8.19
C VAL A 121 12.35 6.00 9.64
N GLU A 122 13.64 5.68 9.82
CA GLU A 122 14.30 5.79 11.12
C GLU A 122 14.47 7.25 11.51
N CYS A 123 13.93 7.61 12.66
CA CYS A 123 14.13 8.91 13.27
C CYS A 123 14.40 8.75 14.77
N PHE A 124 15.05 9.71 15.41
CA PHE A 124 15.33 9.68 16.85
C PHE A 124 16.15 8.47 17.34
N GLY A 125 16.99 7.89 16.47
CA GLY A 125 17.80 6.70 16.79
C GLY A 125 16.97 5.45 17.01
N THR A 126 15.85 5.32 16.30
CA THR A 126 15.05 4.09 16.26
C THR A 126 14.90 3.57 14.85
N SER A 127 14.96 2.25 14.72
CA SER A 127 14.58 1.57 13.49
C SER A 127 13.13 1.90 13.09
N PRO A 128 12.82 1.97 11.78
CA PRO A 128 11.47 2.21 11.31
C PRO A 128 10.52 1.07 11.76
N GLY A 129 9.24 1.38 11.94
CA GLY A 129 8.21 0.41 12.31
C GLY A 129 7.71 0.58 13.74
N MET A 130 7.48 -0.53 14.45
CA MET A 130 6.77 -0.53 15.74
C MET A 130 7.47 0.29 16.83
N GLU A 131 8.80 0.18 16.95
CA GLU A 131 9.54 0.93 17.98
C GLU A 131 9.40 2.45 17.76
N SER A 132 9.57 2.89 16.52
CA SER A 132 9.41 4.29 16.13
C SER A 132 7.98 4.79 16.40
N MET A 133 6.95 3.99 16.07
CA MET A 133 5.55 4.33 16.39
C MET A 133 5.30 4.46 17.89
N GLN A 134 5.83 3.54 18.71
CA GLN A 134 5.67 3.60 20.16
C GLN A 134 6.34 4.86 20.75
N LYS A 135 7.55 5.21 20.28
CA LYS A 135 8.19 6.46 20.70
C LYS A 135 7.40 7.69 20.24
N CYS A 136 6.79 7.64 19.06
CA CYS A 136 5.92 8.71 18.60
C CYS A 136 4.71 8.93 19.50
N VAL A 137 4.01 7.85 19.89
CA VAL A 137 2.91 7.93 20.87
C VAL A 137 3.40 8.60 22.16
N THR A 138 4.49 8.11 22.76
CA THR A 138 5.03 8.67 24.00
C THR A 138 5.39 10.16 23.86
N ARG A 139 6.01 10.56 22.75
CA ARG A 139 6.39 11.96 22.50
C ARG A 139 5.18 12.87 22.37
N LEU A 140 4.15 12.46 21.63
CA LEU A 140 2.90 13.22 21.47
C LEU A 140 2.19 13.39 22.81
N CYS A 141 2.05 12.30 23.56
CA CYS A 141 1.44 12.30 24.89
C CYS A 141 2.17 13.22 25.88
N ASN A 142 3.51 13.21 25.85
CA ASN A 142 4.33 14.10 26.70
C ASN A 142 4.22 15.57 26.29
N LEU A 143 4.18 15.85 24.98
CA LEU A 143 4.00 17.21 24.48
C LEU A 143 2.66 17.79 24.96
N TRP A 144 1.57 17.04 24.80
CA TRP A 144 0.25 17.48 25.24
C TRP A 144 0.15 17.60 26.77
N ALA A 145 0.83 16.74 27.51
CA ALA A 145 0.91 16.86 28.97
C ALA A 145 1.53 18.20 29.40
N LYS A 146 2.61 18.60 28.73
CA LYS A 146 3.28 19.90 28.96
C LYS A 146 2.41 21.10 28.57
N GLN A 147 1.46 20.91 27.66
CA GLN A 147 0.46 21.91 27.29
C GLN A 147 -0.70 21.99 28.31
N GLY A 148 -0.68 21.16 29.36
CA GLY A 148 -1.67 21.18 30.43
C GLY A 148 -2.88 20.28 30.19
N LEU A 149 -2.88 19.46 29.13
CA LEU A 149 -3.98 18.56 28.82
C LEU A 149 -4.01 17.41 29.83
N ASN A 150 -5.20 17.08 30.32
CA ASN A 150 -5.42 15.96 31.23
C ASN A 150 -5.34 14.61 30.47
N ALA A 151 -5.39 13.49 31.19
CA ALA A 151 -5.21 12.16 30.57
C ALA A 151 -6.29 11.80 29.53
N GLU A 152 -7.54 12.22 29.77
CA GLU A 152 -8.67 11.98 28.87
C GLU A 152 -8.52 12.80 27.58
N GLU A 153 -8.22 14.10 27.71
CA GLU A 153 -7.97 15.01 26.58
C GLU A 153 -6.82 14.50 25.71
N ARG A 154 -5.71 14.07 26.32
CA ARG A 154 -4.56 13.53 25.59
C ARG A 154 -4.90 12.24 24.84
N SER A 155 -5.72 11.39 25.43
CA SER A 155 -6.15 10.13 24.81
C SER A 155 -7.08 10.39 23.62
N ALA A 156 -8.01 11.34 23.76
CA ALA A 156 -8.85 11.80 22.65
C ALA A 156 -8.01 12.37 21.50
N HIS A 157 -7.04 13.23 21.79
CA HIS A 157 -6.09 13.72 20.78
C HIS A 157 -5.31 12.59 20.12
N LEU A 158 -4.81 11.62 20.90
CA LEU A 158 -4.08 10.49 20.34
C LEU A 158 -4.96 9.68 19.38
N PHE A 159 -6.21 9.41 19.77
CA PHE A 159 -7.18 8.73 18.91
C PHE A 159 -7.46 9.50 17.62
N ASP A 160 -7.59 10.82 17.68
CA ASP A 160 -7.86 11.65 16.49
C ASP A 160 -6.73 11.64 15.47
N TYR A 161 -5.49 11.54 15.95
CA TYR A 161 -4.32 11.57 15.08
C TYR A 161 -3.78 10.20 14.68
N MET A 162 -3.93 9.18 15.52
CA MET A 162 -3.52 7.80 15.26
C MET A 162 -4.71 6.98 14.78
N LYS A 163 -4.99 7.04 13.48
CA LYS A 163 -6.07 6.29 12.84
C LYS A 163 -5.49 5.08 12.09
N PRO A 164 -6.06 3.87 12.26
CA PRO A 164 -5.49 2.66 11.69
C PRO A 164 -5.62 2.56 10.16
N GLY A 165 -6.62 3.21 9.55
CA GLY A 165 -6.94 3.10 8.12
C GLY A 165 -8.15 2.19 7.88
N THR A 166 -8.69 2.19 6.66
CA THR A 166 -9.94 1.47 6.34
C THR A 166 -9.79 -0.05 6.39
N CYS A 167 -8.59 -0.58 6.12
CA CYS A 167 -8.37 -2.02 6.17
C CYS A 167 -8.57 -2.62 7.58
N TYR A 168 -8.51 -1.80 8.62
CA TYR A 168 -8.70 -2.22 10.01
C TYR A 168 -10.16 -2.53 10.38
N ASP A 169 -11.10 -2.01 9.59
CA ASP A 169 -12.53 -2.25 9.79
C ASP A 169 -12.89 -3.72 9.54
N ASP A 170 -12.09 -4.46 8.75
CA ASP A 170 -12.21 -5.91 8.63
C ASP A 170 -11.62 -6.62 9.87
N PRO A 171 -12.44 -7.35 10.65
CA PRO A 171 -11.98 -8.09 11.83
C PRO A 171 -10.85 -9.09 11.55
N LYS A 172 -10.71 -9.59 10.31
CA LYS A 172 -9.62 -10.50 9.93
C LYS A 172 -8.25 -9.84 9.90
N ASN A 173 -8.21 -8.53 9.67
CA ASN A 173 -6.97 -7.77 9.59
C ASN A 173 -6.48 -7.34 10.98
N ARG A 174 -7.41 -7.08 11.93
CA ARG A 174 -7.13 -6.56 13.27
C ARG A 174 -5.99 -7.30 14.00
N PRO A 175 -5.94 -8.64 14.08
CA PRO A 175 -4.93 -9.33 14.88
C PRO A 175 -3.50 -9.16 14.38
N SER A 176 -3.32 -8.86 13.08
CA SER A 176 -2.01 -8.65 12.46
C SER A 176 -1.70 -7.19 12.17
N HIS A 177 -2.60 -6.25 12.50
CA HIS A 177 -2.43 -4.84 12.18
C HIS A 177 -1.62 -4.11 13.25
N TRP A 178 -0.76 -3.17 12.84
CA TRP A 178 0.10 -2.41 13.74
C TRP A 178 -0.64 -1.72 14.90
N TYR A 179 -1.87 -1.27 14.65
CA TYR A 179 -2.68 -0.54 15.63
C TYR A 179 -3.03 -1.43 16.83
N THR A 180 -3.49 -2.66 16.56
CA THR A 180 -3.73 -3.67 17.60
C THR A 180 -2.42 -3.97 18.32
N MET A 181 -1.34 -4.24 17.58
CA MET A 181 -0.04 -4.56 18.18
C MET A 181 0.48 -3.47 19.14
N LEU A 182 0.10 -2.21 18.92
CA LEU A 182 0.52 -1.09 19.73
C LEU A 182 -0.37 -0.85 20.96
N PHE A 183 -1.68 -1.09 20.84
CA PHE A 183 -2.66 -0.67 21.83
C PHE A 183 -3.41 -1.82 22.51
N ASP A 184 -3.25 -3.06 22.06
CA ASP A 184 -3.91 -4.24 22.63
C ASP A 184 -3.30 -4.63 23.98
N LYS A 185 -3.84 -4.02 25.04
CA LYS A 185 -3.38 -4.23 26.42
C LYS A 185 -3.83 -5.58 26.99
N ASP A 186 -4.98 -6.10 26.55
CA ASP A 186 -5.59 -7.32 27.07
C ASP A 186 -5.27 -8.57 26.23
N LYS A 187 -4.60 -8.38 25.09
CA LYS A 187 -4.25 -9.41 24.11
C LYS A 187 -5.47 -10.06 23.48
N SER A 188 -6.57 -9.33 23.36
CA SER A 188 -7.81 -9.81 22.74
C SER A 188 -7.68 -9.96 21.22
N GLY A 189 -6.65 -9.37 20.60
CA GLY A 189 -6.46 -9.36 19.15
C GLY A 189 -7.28 -8.28 18.44
N SER A 190 -7.91 -7.39 19.19
CA SER A 190 -8.66 -6.23 18.69
C SER A 190 -8.55 -5.07 19.66
N VAL A 191 -8.52 -3.84 19.14
CA VAL A 191 -8.58 -2.65 19.99
C VAL A 191 -9.75 -1.82 19.50
N GLU A 192 -10.69 -1.55 20.39
CA GLU A 192 -11.71 -0.55 20.08
C GLU A 192 -11.07 0.85 20.18
N PRO A 193 -11.33 1.75 19.23
CA PRO A 193 -10.50 2.94 19.11
C PRO A 193 -10.61 3.94 20.28
N ASP A 194 -11.66 3.83 21.10
CA ASP A 194 -11.88 4.57 22.34
C ASP A 194 -11.04 4.03 23.53
N GLU A 195 -10.42 2.87 23.41
CA GLU A 195 -9.53 2.29 24.41
C GLU A 195 -8.07 2.76 24.26
N VAL A 196 -7.78 3.51 23.19
CA VAL A 196 -6.47 4.11 22.93
C VAL A 196 -6.23 5.29 23.86
N GLY A 197 -5.11 5.24 24.59
CA GLY A 197 -4.78 6.31 25.51
C GLY A 197 -3.29 6.49 25.75
N CYS A 198 -2.96 7.71 26.16
CA CYS A 198 -1.64 8.07 26.64
C CYS A 198 -1.37 7.38 27.99
N GLN A 199 -0.37 6.50 28.03
CA GLN A 199 0.08 5.83 29.25
C GLN A 199 0.95 6.74 30.11
#